data_AF-A0A2M9ZSJ5-F1
#
_entry.id   AF-A0A2M9ZSJ5-F1
#
_cell.length_a   1.000
_cell.length_b   1.000
_cell.length_c   1.000
_cell.angle_alpha   90.00
_cell.angle_beta   90.00
_cell.angle_gamma   90.00
#
_symmetry.space_group_name_H-M   'P 1'
#
loop_
_entity.id
_entity.type
_entity.pdbx_description
1 polymer ?
#
loop_
_entity_poly.entity_id
_entity_poly.type
_entity_poly.pdbx_seq_one_letter_code
_entity_poly.pdbx_strand_id
1 'polypeptide(L)'
;MSNPSLEQVPSIRTRYSAVVSSVLSDKNISKSKILLKEIRLLISGRKVISKQLFYYSRGFQKLALSKGDEVEFNARIKPDKRGLSSEGYRLNYPTKIFRKDYESESLFSKS
;
A
#
# COMPACT_ATOMS: atom_id res chain seq x y z
N MET A 1 20.31 4.60 -1.73
CA MET A 1 19.40 5.31 -2.66
C MET A 1 18.52 6.24 -1.86
N SER A 2 18.54 7.54 -2.17
CA SER A 2 17.72 8.58 -1.54
C SER A 2 16.25 8.48 -1.97
N ASN A 3 15.32 8.80 -1.06
CA ASN A 3 13.89 8.85 -1.35
C ASN A 3 13.56 10.04 -2.28
N PRO A 4 12.51 9.95 -3.13
CA PRO A 4 12.08 11.07 -3.97
C PRO A 4 11.73 12.32 -3.14
N SER A 5 11.99 13.51 -3.67
CA SER A 5 11.37 14.72 -3.13
C SER A 5 9.86 14.71 -3.46
N LEU A 6 9.07 15.43 -2.65
CA LEU A 6 7.60 15.47 -2.82
C LEU A 6 7.16 15.94 -4.22
N GLU A 7 7.93 16.85 -4.82
CA GLU A 7 7.71 17.39 -6.16
C GLU A 7 7.84 16.34 -7.27
N GLN A 8 8.59 15.25 -7.01
CA GLN A 8 8.81 14.17 -7.97
C GLN A 8 7.76 13.07 -7.91
N VAL A 9 6.76 13.18 -7.01
CA VAL A 9 5.71 12.17 -6.85
C VAL A 9 4.36 12.76 -7.24
N PRO A 10 3.50 12.02 -7.98
CA PRO A 10 2.21 12.52 -8.37
C PRO A 10 1.32 12.90 -7.17
N SER A 11 0.80 14.13 -7.17
CA SER A 11 -0.18 14.59 -6.17
C SER A 11 -1.59 14.03 -6.39
N ILE A 12 -1.85 13.51 -7.61
CA ILE A 12 -3.09 12.84 -7.97
C ILE A 12 -3.20 11.46 -7.33
N ARG A 13 -4.41 10.86 -7.40
CA ARG A 13 -4.57 9.48 -6.95
C ARG A 13 -3.92 8.54 -7.96
N THR A 14 -2.88 7.85 -7.52
CA THR A 14 -2.06 6.97 -8.34
C THR A 14 -2.01 5.58 -7.73
N ARG A 15 -1.68 4.57 -8.55
CA ARG A 15 -1.54 3.20 -8.10
C ARG A 15 -0.11 2.91 -7.62
N TYR A 16 -0.03 2.20 -6.51
CA TYR A 16 1.19 1.77 -5.86
C TYR A 16 1.19 0.26 -5.69
N SER A 17 2.37 -0.34 -5.70
CA SER A 17 2.59 -1.71 -5.24
C SER A 17 3.33 -1.69 -3.90
N ALA A 18 3.10 -2.70 -3.06
CA ALA A 18 3.80 -2.88 -1.80
C ALA A 18 3.79 -4.34 -1.37
N VAL A 19 4.65 -4.67 -0.41
CA VAL A 19 4.70 -5.99 0.22
C VAL A 19 4.10 -5.88 1.62
N VAL A 20 3.24 -6.83 1.99
CA VAL A 20 2.70 -6.95 3.34
C VAL A 20 3.81 -7.39 4.29
N SER A 21 4.22 -6.50 5.19
CA SER A 21 5.24 -6.79 6.20
C SER A 21 4.65 -7.46 7.44
N SER A 22 3.49 -7.00 7.88
CA SER A 22 2.75 -7.60 9.00
C SER A 22 1.28 -7.16 9.00
N VAL A 23 0.42 -8.03 9.52
CA VAL A 23 -0.96 -7.71 9.89
C VAL A 23 -1.02 -7.74 11.42
N LEU A 24 -1.36 -6.61 12.02
CA LEU A 24 -1.48 -6.43 13.47
C LEU A 24 -2.95 -6.53 13.84
N SER A 25 -3.36 -7.73 14.25
CA SER A 25 -4.74 -8.01 14.65
C SER A 25 -5.03 -7.45 16.05
N ASP A 26 -6.16 -6.77 16.19
CA ASP A 26 -6.72 -6.31 17.48
C ASP A 26 -8.05 -7.03 17.72
N LYS A 27 -8.43 -7.22 18.99
CA LYS A 27 -9.74 -7.78 19.36
C LYS A 27 -10.88 -6.96 18.75
N ASN A 28 -10.71 -5.64 18.70
CA ASN A 28 -11.56 -4.76 17.93
C ASN A 28 -11.00 -4.62 16.51
N ILE A 29 -11.66 -5.27 15.56
CA ILE A 29 -11.22 -5.31 14.16
C ILE A 29 -11.01 -3.93 13.51
N SER A 30 -11.70 -2.89 13.99
CA SER A 30 -11.53 -1.52 13.50
C SER A 30 -10.19 -0.89 13.89
N LYS A 31 -9.54 -1.43 14.94
CA LYS A 31 -8.21 -1.02 15.43
C LYS A 31 -7.07 -1.83 14.81
N SER A 32 -7.38 -2.95 14.16
CA SER A 32 -6.38 -3.75 13.45
C SER A 32 -5.63 -2.90 12.41
N LYS A 33 -4.36 -3.19 12.21
CA LYS A 33 -3.48 -2.44 11.32
C LYS A 33 -2.73 -3.36 10.37
N ILE A 34 -2.24 -2.80 9.26
CA ILE A 34 -1.38 -3.49 8.31
C ILE A 34 -0.17 -2.63 8.00
N LEU A 35 1.02 -3.21 8.10
CA LEU A 35 2.26 -2.57 7.74
C LEU A 35 2.63 -2.99 6.31
N LEU A 36 2.66 -2.01 5.41
CA LEU A 36 3.14 -2.20 4.05
C LEU A 36 4.57 -1.68 3.94
N LYS A 37 5.44 -2.41 3.26
CA LYS A 37 6.83 -2.02 3.00
C LYS A 37 7.11 -1.98 1.50
N GLU A 38 8.24 -1.36 1.16
CA GLU A 38 8.75 -1.29 -0.22
C GLU A 38 7.71 -0.69 -1.18
N ILE A 39 7.05 0.38 -0.73
CA ILE A 39 5.96 1.00 -1.47
C ILE A 39 6.53 1.70 -2.70
N ARG A 40 6.08 1.26 -3.88
CA ARG A 40 6.57 1.71 -5.18
C ARG A 40 5.44 2.28 -6.02
N LEU A 41 5.75 3.26 -6.86
CA LEU A 41 4.84 3.67 -7.92
C LEU A 41 4.69 2.51 -8.90
N LEU A 42 3.46 2.12 -9.22
CA LEU A 42 3.26 0.95 -10.07
C LEU A 42 3.83 1.16 -11.47
N ILE A 43 3.60 2.33 -12.06
CA ILE A 43 4.01 2.64 -13.45
C ILE A 43 5.53 2.65 -13.67
N SER A 44 6.31 3.07 -12.67
CA SER A 44 7.76 3.23 -12.80
C SER A 44 8.58 2.25 -11.97
N GLY A 45 7.94 1.48 -11.07
CA GLY A 45 8.62 0.63 -10.10
C GLY A 45 9.46 1.39 -9.06
N ARG A 46 9.50 2.73 -9.13
CA ARG A 46 10.32 3.57 -8.25
C ARG A 46 9.80 3.48 -6.83
N LYS A 47 10.70 3.17 -5.89
CA LYS A 47 10.41 3.17 -4.45
C LYS A 47 10.15 4.60 -3.97
N VAL A 48 9.03 4.78 -3.28
CA VAL A 48 8.57 6.09 -2.77
C VAL A 48 8.55 6.13 -1.25
N ILE A 49 8.07 5.07 -0.59
CA ILE A 49 8.01 5.00 0.88
C ILE A 49 8.60 3.67 1.32
N SER A 50 9.48 3.68 2.34
CA SER A 50 10.10 2.45 2.82
C SER A 50 9.13 1.55 3.56
N LYS A 51 8.31 2.14 4.43
CA LYS A 51 7.24 1.45 5.16
C LYS A 51 6.16 2.43 5.60
N GLN A 52 4.91 1.99 5.62
CA GLN A 52 3.82 2.77 6.20
C GLN A 52 2.76 1.86 6.83
N LEU A 53 2.31 2.28 8.02
CA LEU A 53 1.24 1.62 8.76
C LEU A 53 -0.12 2.20 8.35
N PHE A 54 -1.06 1.33 8.03
CA PHE A 54 -2.45 1.66 7.71
C PHE A 54 -3.41 0.94 8.65
N TYR A 55 -4.64 1.43 8.75
CA TYR A 55 -5.73 0.63 9.32
C TYR A 55 -6.03 -0.56 8.41
N TYR A 56 -6.35 -1.71 9.00
CA TYR A 56 -6.70 -2.93 8.29
C TYR A 56 -8.18 -2.91 7.90
N SER A 57 -8.58 -2.01 6.99
CA SER A 57 -9.99 -1.88 6.60
C SER A 57 -10.59 -3.14 5.98
N ARG A 58 -11.92 -3.13 5.82
CA ARG A 58 -12.68 -4.10 5.02
C ARG A 58 -12.05 -4.42 3.65
N GLY A 59 -11.45 -3.43 2.97
CA GLY A 59 -10.80 -3.67 1.68
C GLY A 59 -9.57 -4.60 1.78
N PHE A 60 -8.77 -4.46 2.83
CA PHE A 60 -7.66 -5.37 3.10
C PHE A 60 -8.15 -6.72 3.62
N GLN A 61 -9.16 -6.73 4.49
CA GLN A 61 -9.73 -7.95 5.08
C GLN A 61 -10.29 -8.90 4.01
N LYS A 62 -10.95 -8.37 2.98
CA LYS A 62 -11.50 -9.17 1.86
C LYS A 62 -10.45 -9.98 1.10
N LEU A 63 -9.19 -9.56 1.16
CA LEU A 63 -8.10 -10.21 0.44
C LEU A 63 -7.39 -11.28 1.27
N ALA A 64 -7.77 -11.48 2.54
CA ALA A 64 -7.14 -12.45 3.45
C ALA A 64 -5.59 -12.37 3.43
N LEU A 65 -5.06 -11.15 3.55
CA LEU A 65 -3.64 -10.89 3.35
C LEU A 65 -2.77 -11.48 4.45
N SER A 66 -1.62 -12.02 4.03
CA SER A 66 -0.58 -12.58 4.89
C SER A 66 0.75 -11.86 4.66
N LYS A 67 1.68 -12.03 5.61
CA LYS A 67 3.05 -11.51 5.45
C LYS A 67 3.69 -12.11 4.19
N GLY A 68 4.26 -11.26 3.35
CA GLY A 68 4.87 -11.64 2.08
C GLY A 68 4.00 -11.34 0.87
N ASP A 69 2.68 -11.21 1.04
CA ASP A 69 1.79 -10.93 -0.08
C ASP A 69 2.13 -9.60 -0.76
N GLU A 70 2.07 -9.60 -2.09
CA GLU A 70 2.13 -8.38 -2.89
C GLU A 70 0.73 -7.81 -3.12
N VAL A 71 0.59 -6.52 -2.84
CA VAL A 71 -0.66 -5.79 -3.00
C VAL A 71 -0.48 -4.56 -3.87
N GLU A 72 -1.51 -4.27 -4.64
CA GLU A 72 -1.66 -3.01 -5.34
C GLU A 72 -2.78 -2.19 -4.73
N PHE A 73 -2.62 -0.87 -4.70
CA PHE A 73 -3.66 0.01 -4.19
C PHE A 73 -3.55 1.42 -4.75
N ASN A 74 -4.68 2.14 -4.77
CA ASN A 74 -4.73 3.54 -5.17
C ASN A 74 -4.66 4.47 -3.96
N ALA A 75 -3.71 5.40 -3.95
CA ALA A 75 -3.53 6.39 -2.89
C ALA A 75 -3.03 7.74 -3.46
N ARG A 76 -2.97 8.76 -2.61
CA ARG A 76 -2.37 10.08 -2.87
C ARG A 76 -1.22 10.28 -1.90
N ILE A 77 -0.10 10.78 -2.39
CA ILE A 77 0.98 11.26 -1.51
C ILE A 77 0.57 12.61 -0.91
N LYS A 78 0.91 12.85 0.35
CA LYS A 78 0.68 14.11 1.05
C LYS A 78 1.87 14.46 1.94
N PRO A 79 2.18 15.75 2.14
CA PRO A 79 3.11 16.16 3.18
C PRO A 79 2.71 15.57 4.53
N ASP A 80 3.67 15.06 5.29
CA ASP A 80 3.40 14.56 6.62
C ASP A 80 3.49 15.67 7.66
N LYS A 81 2.38 16.38 7.85
CA LYS A 81 2.28 17.49 8.81
C LYS A 81 2.49 17.06 10.28
N ARG A 82 2.51 15.77 10.58
CA ARG A 82 2.63 15.22 11.94
C ARG A 82 4.02 14.65 12.25
N GLY A 83 4.94 14.60 11.28
CA GLY A 83 6.29 14.07 11.48
C GLY A 83 6.34 12.59 11.88
N LEU A 84 5.36 11.79 11.46
CA LEU A 84 5.28 10.35 11.73
C LEU A 84 6.07 9.50 10.72
N SER A 85 6.33 10.03 9.53
CA SER A 85 7.15 9.43 8.49
C SER A 85 8.55 10.03 8.48
N SER A 86 9.55 9.14 8.42
CA SER A 86 10.95 9.48 8.17
C SER A 86 11.20 10.18 6.83
N GLU A 87 10.24 10.13 5.91
CA GLU A 87 10.34 10.63 4.55
C GLU A 87 9.73 12.03 4.37
N GLY A 88 9.11 12.61 5.41
CA GLY A 88 8.46 13.93 5.34
C GLY A 88 7.15 13.96 4.55
N TYR A 89 6.72 12.81 4.02
CA TYR A 89 5.45 12.64 3.31
C TYR A 89 4.88 11.25 3.58
N ARG A 90 3.57 11.10 3.37
CA ARG A 90 2.84 9.87 3.61
C ARG A 90 1.79 9.64 2.56
N LEU A 91 1.41 8.39 2.38
CA LEU A 91 0.21 8.06 1.61
C LEU A 91 -1.02 8.33 2.46
N ASN A 92 -2.06 8.87 1.84
CA ASN A 92 -3.38 8.85 2.43
C ASN A 92 -3.91 7.41 2.55
N TYR A 93 -5.10 7.27 3.11
CA TYR A 93 -5.73 5.96 3.23
C TYR A 93 -5.94 5.31 1.85
N PRO A 94 -5.49 4.05 1.64
CA PRO A 94 -5.63 3.33 0.38
C PRO A 94 -7.09 3.15 -0.02
N THR A 95 -7.34 3.19 -1.31
CA THR A 95 -8.62 2.88 -1.96
C THR A 95 -8.37 1.86 -3.06
N LYS A 96 -9.36 1.01 -3.38
CA LYS A 96 -9.25 -0.04 -4.41
C LYS A 96 -7.98 -0.90 -4.23
N ILE A 97 -8.08 -1.92 -3.38
CA ILE A 97 -6.95 -2.76 -2.98
C ILE A 97 -7.07 -4.09 -3.73
N PHE A 98 -5.96 -4.55 -4.30
CA PHE A 98 -5.88 -5.76 -5.10
C PHE A 98 -4.73 -6.63 -4.57
N ARG A 99 -4.90 -7.95 -4.59
CA ARG A 99 -3.79 -8.90 -4.42
C ARG A 99 -3.22 -9.16 -5.81
N LYS A 100 -1.90 -9.03 -5.97
CA LYS A 100 -1.25 -9.11 -7.29
C LYS A 100 -1.42 -10.47 -7.98
N ASP A 101 -1.54 -11.54 -7.18
CA ASP A 101 -1.63 -12.91 -7.70
C ASP A 101 -3.08 -13.39 -7.92
N TYR A 102 -4.10 -12.55 -7.71
CA TYR A 102 -5.51 -12.97 -7.82
C TYR A 102 -6.12 -12.75 -9.22
N GLU A 103 -5.45 -12.03 -10.13
CA GLU A 103 -5.93 -11.82 -11.50
C GLU A 103 -5.26 -12.73 -12.55
N SER A 104 -4.23 -13.51 -12.19
CA SER A 104 -3.63 -14.48 -13.12
C SER A 104 -4.50 -15.71 -13.37
N GLU A 105 -5.39 -16.10 -12.45
CA GLU A 105 -6.28 -17.26 -12.65
C GLU A 105 -7.56 -16.94 -13.43
N SER A 106 -7.99 -15.66 -13.47
CA SER A 106 -9.23 -15.28 -14.16
C SER A 106 -9.06 -15.02 -15.66
N LEU A 107 -7.82 -14.89 -16.17
CA LEU A 107 -7.55 -14.56 -17.57
C LEU A 107 -7.31 -15.78 -18.48
N PHE A 108 -7.24 -16.99 -17.93
CA PHE A 108 -7.04 -18.23 -18.70
C PHE A 108 -8.14 -19.29 -18.54
N SER A 109 -9.24 -19.00 -17.83
CA SER A 109 -10.40 -19.91 -17.80
C SER A 109 -11.30 -19.66 -19.01
N LYS A 110 -10.83 -20.07 -20.19
CA LYS A 110 -11.67 -20.50 -21.31
C LYS A 110 -11.07 -21.77 -21.91
N SER A 111 -11.59 -22.90 -21.46
CA SER A 111 -11.58 -24.17 -22.17
C SER A 111 -13.01 -24.68 -22.20
#